data_AF-A0A965XX08-F1
#
_entry.id   AF-A0A965XX08-F1
#
_cell.length_a   1.000
_cell.length_b   1.000
_cell.length_c   1.000
_cell.angle_alpha   90.00
_cell.angle_beta   90.00
_cell.angle_gamma   90.00
#
_symmetry.space_group_name_H-M   'P 1'
#
loop_
_entity.id
_entity.type
_entity.pdbx_description
1 polymer ?
#
loop_
_entity_poly.entity_id
_entity_poly.type
_entity_poly.pdbx_seq_one_letter_code
_entity_poly.pdbx_strand_id
1 'polypeptide(L)'
;MKKPKYLFYATLLDSYEGYINSSRIYQQYWGFSENPPKSEADFEQEQFQSLIDRINRVPFDSEAADRGTCFNEVIDCIITKSISEKVQMKSDKESNTITAHYNNRTFSFPLNQCLQVAKGYQEAVPQVLTKGHLETKYGVVELYGYIDELLPLQIVDIKTTSKYSAFKFKDNWQH
;
A
#
# COMPACT_ATOMS: atom_id res chain seq x y z
N MET A 1 -28.42 -5.92 9.33
CA MET A 1 -27.48 -4.94 8.77
C MET A 1 -28.03 -4.43 7.44
N LYS A 2 -27.98 -3.11 7.17
CA LYS A 2 -28.41 -2.55 5.88
C LYS A 2 -27.45 -3.02 4.79
N LYS A 3 -27.97 -3.49 3.65
CA LYS A 3 -27.15 -3.91 2.51
C LYS A 3 -26.38 -2.69 1.96
N PRO A 4 -25.03 -2.75 1.83
CA PRO A 4 -24.28 -1.65 1.25
C PRO A 4 -24.67 -1.42 -0.20
N LYS A 5 -24.81 -0.16 -0.58
CA LYS A 5 -25.07 0.29 -1.96
C LYS A 5 -23.77 0.55 -2.72
N TYR A 6 -22.70 0.90 -2.00
CA TYR A 6 -21.38 1.19 -2.56
C TYR A 6 -20.29 0.48 -1.75
N LEU A 7 -19.19 0.12 -2.41
CA LEU A 7 -18.01 -0.52 -1.80
C LEU A 7 -16.79 0.35 -2.06
N PHE A 8 -16.16 0.85 -1.00
CA PHE A 8 -15.01 1.75 -1.06
C PHE A 8 -13.81 1.08 -0.39
N TYR A 9 -12.62 1.27 -0.95
CA TYR A 9 -11.37 0.84 -0.32
C TYR A 9 -10.47 2.04 -0.06
N ALA A 10 -9.61 1.96 0.96
CA ALA A 10 -8.84 3.10 1.45
C ALA A 10 -8.06 3.84 0.34
N THR A 11 -7.38 3.11 -0.56
CA THR A 11 -6.61 3.74 -1.65
C THR A 11 -7.46 4.42 -2.72
N LEU A 12 -8.78 4.19 -2.77
CA LEU A 12 -9.68 4.99 -3.59
C LEU A 12 -9.84 6.40 -3.01
N LEU A 13 -9.88 6.53 -1.68
CA LEU A 13 -9.94 7.82 -1.00
C LEU A 13 -8.63 8.59 -1.17
N ASP A 14 -7.48 7.91 -1.09
CA ASP A 14 -6.18 8.51 -1.40
C ASP A 14 -6.13 9.09 -2.82
N SER A 15 -6.64 8.35 -3.81
CA SER A 15 -6.68 8.81 -5.20
C SER A 15 -7.62 10.01 -5.38
N TYR A 16 -8.72 10.07 -4.63
CA TYR A 16 -9.62 11.22 -4.62
C TYR A 16 -8.96 12.44 -4.00
N GLU A 17 -8.26 12.26 -2.87
CA GLU A 17 -7.48 13.31 -2.19
C GLU A 17 -6.39 13.87 -3.12
N GLY A 18 -5.72 13.00 -3.88
CA GLY A 18 -4.72 13.38 -4.88
C GLY A 18 -5.29 14.24 -6.01
N TYR A 19 -6.51 13.92 -6.48
CA TYR A 19 -7.19 14.73 -7.49
C TYR A 19 -7.61 16.11 -6.96
N ILE A 20 -8.31 16.17 -5.83
CA ILE A 20 -8.80 17.46 -5.28
C ILE A 20 -7.65 18.38 -4.83
N ASN A 21 -6.50 17.81 -4.46
CA ASN A 21 -5.30 18.57 -4.09
C ASN A 21 -4.26 18.64 -5.22
N SER A 22 -4.62 18.29 -6.46
CA SER A 22 -3.67 18.22 -7.58
C SER A 22 -2.85 19.50 -7.74
N SER A 23 -3.48 20.68 -7.66
CA SER A 23 -2.78 21.97 -7.68
C SER A 23 -1.75 22.10 -6.53
N ARG A 24 -2.15 21.82 -5.28
CA ARG A 24 -1.25 21.86 -4.11
C ARG A 24 -0.05 20.93 -4.31
N ILE A 25 -0.30 19.71 -4.78
CA ILE A 25 0.73 18.69 -5.02
C ILE A 25 1.68 19.17 -6.13
N TYR A 26 1.14 19.69 -7.23
CA TYR A 26 1.94 20.23 -8.34
C TYR A 26 2.89 21.33 -7.85
N GLN A 27 2.37 22.30 -7.11
CA GLN A 27 3.16 23.41 -6.58
C GLN A 27 4.26 22.94 -5.61
N GLN A 28 4.00 21.90 -4.82
CA GLN A 28 4.98 21.32 -3.91
C GLN A 28 6.18 20.70 -4.65
N TYR A 29 5.96 20.04 -5.79
CA TYR A 29 7.03 19.37 -6.54
C TYR A 29 7.68 20.27 -7.62
N TRP A 30 6.89 21.15 -8.24
CA TRP A 30 7.29 21.88 -9.44
C TRP A 30 6.99 23.38 -9.42
N GLY A 31 6.42 23.93 -8.34
CA GLY A 31 6.07 25.37 -8.28
C GLY A 31 7.26 26.33 -8.39
N PHE A 32 8.47 25.87 -8.05
CA PHE A 32 9.72 26.61 -8.24
C PHE A 32 10.62 26.03 -9.35
N SER A 33 10.08 25.13 -10.18
CA SER A 33 10.83 24.54 -11.28
C SER A 33 10.81 25.46 -12.49
N GLU A 34 11.98 25.77 -13.05
CA GLU A 34 12.08 26.54 -14.29
C GLU A 34 11.62 25.73 -15.53
N ASN A 35 11.68 24.40 -15.45
CA ASN A 35 11.31 23.48 -16.53
C ASN A 35 10.54 22.28 -15.96
N PRO A 36 9.26 22.45 -15.58
CA PRO A 36 8.46 21.35 -15.10
C PRO A 36 8.22 20.32 -16.23
N PRO A 37 8.15 19.02 -15.90
CA PRO A 37 7.98 17.96 -16.92
C PRO A 37 6.61 17.99 -17.61
N LYS A 38 5.62 18.68 -17.04
CA LYS A 38 4.26 18.85 -17.56
C LYS A 38 3.62 20.11 -16.97
N SER A 39 2.56 20.60 -17.61
CA SER A 39 1.80 21.74 -17.07
C SER A 39 0.96 21.32 -15.85
N GLU A 40 0.53 22.30 -15.05
CA GLU A 40 -0.36 22.05 -13.91
C GLU A 40 -1.71 21.45 -14.36
N ALA A 41 -2.25 21.91 -15.49
CA ALA A 41 -3.47 21.38 -16.07
C ALA A 41 -3.31 19.92 -16.55
N ASP A 42 -2.18 19.59 -17.17
CA ASP A 42 -1.88 18.21 -17.56
C ASP A 42 -1.76 17.31 -16.34
N PHE A 43 -1.13 17.79 -15.26
CA PHE A 43 -1.03 17.05 -14.00
C PHE A 43 -2.40 16.83 -13.35
N GLU A 44 -3.26 17.83 -13.29
CA GLU A 44 -4.63 17.68 -12.79
C GLU A 44 -5.40 16.62 -13.59
N GLN A 45 -5.32 16.67 -14.93
CA GLN A 45 -5.97 15.69 -15.80
C GLN A 45 -5.43 14.27 -15.57
N GLU A 46 -4.14 14.10 -15.30
CA GLU A 46 -3.55 12.82 -14.93
C GLU A 46 -4.05 12.32 -13.57
N GLN A 47 -4.15 13.19 -12.56
CA GLN A 47 -4.71 12.81 -11.25
C GLN A 47 -6.18 12.41 -11.38
N PHE A 48 -6.95 13.13 -12.21
CA PHE A 48 -8.33 12.78 -12.51
C PHE A 48 -8.43 11.41 -13.19
N GLN A 49 -7.63 11.17 -14.24
CA GLN A 49 -7.62 9.87 -14.92
C GLN A 49 -7.21 8.75 -13.97
N SER A 50 -6.22 8.97 -13.11
CA SER A 50 -5.81 8.01 -12.09
C SER A 50 -6.95 7.64 -11.14
N LEU A 51 -7.75 8.62 -10.70
CA LEU A 51 -8.97 8.37 -9.91
C LEU A 51 -9.98 7.51 -10.68
N ILE A 52 -10.26 7.84 -11.94
CA ILE A 52 -11.19 7.06 -12.77
C ILE A 52 -10.70 5.62 -12.97
N ASP A 53 -9.42 5.43 -13.25
CA ASP A 53 -8.81 4.12 -13.41
C ASP A 53 -8.91 3.30 -12.12
N ARG A 54 -8.75 3.96 -10.96
CA ARG A 54 -8.92 3.34 -9.64
C ARG A 54 -10.37 2.92 -9.41
N ILE A 55 -11.36 3.78 -9.70
CA ILE A 55 -12.79 3.44 -9.65
C ILE A 55 -13.10 2.21 -10.51
N ASN A 56 -12.51 2.15 -11.71
CA ASN A 56 -12.70 1.07 -12.67
C ASN A 56 -11.84 -0.17 -12.40
N ARG A 57 -11.01 -0.16 -11.34
CA ARG A 57 -10.08 -1.24 -10.99
C ARG A 57 -9.13 -1.63 -12.12
N VAL A 58 -8.69 -0.65 -12.91
CA VAL A 58 -7.68 -0.87 -13.93
C VAL A 58 -6.40 -1.37 -13.22
N PRO A 59 -5.83 -2.53 -13.61
CA PRO A 59 -4.57 -3.00 -13.08
C PRO A 59 -3.47 -1.96 -13.36
N PHE A 60 -2.63 -1.69 -12.36
CA PHE A 60 -1.46 -0.84 -12.54
C PHE A 60 -0.21 -1.65 -12.20
N ASP A 61 0.88 -1.31 -12.88
CA ASP A 61 2.18 -1.96 -12.70
C ASP A 61 3.13 -1.03 -11.95
N SER A 62 3.65 -1.46 -10.81
CA SER A 62 4.56 -0.66 -9.99
C SER A 62 5.55 -1.53 -9.24
N GLU A 63 6.83 -1.39 -9.57
CA GLU A 63 7.91 -2.11 -8.87
C GLU A 63 7.90 -1.83 -7.36
N ALA A 64 7.59 -0.58 -6.96
CA ALA A 64 7.53 -0.22 -5.55
C ALA A 64 6.39 -0.93 -4.82
N ALA A 65 5.21 -1.03 -5.45
CA ALA A 65 4.08 -1.76 -4.89
C ALA A 65 4.36 -3.28 -4.82
N ASP A 66 4.97 -3.84 -5.86
CA ASP A 66 5.36 -5.26 -5.91
C ASP A 66 6.42 -5.59 -4.86
N ARG A 67 7.42 -4.71 -4.67
CA ARG A 67 8.44 -4.86 -3.62
C ARG A 67 7.81 -4.83 -2.23
N GLY A 68 6.85 -3.93 -2.00
CA GLY A 68 6.07 -3.87 -0.76
C GLY A 68 5.30 -5.17 -0.52
N THR A 69 4.61 -5.67 -1.54
CA THR A 69 3.87 -6.94 -1.49
C THR A 69 4.80 -8.11 -1.15
N CYS A 70 5.94 -8.24 -1.84
CA CYS A 70 6.91 -9.28 -1.55
C CYS A 70 7.49 -9.18 -0.14
N PHE A 71 7.72 -7.97 0.37
CA PHE A 71 8.24 -7.79 1.72
C PHE A 71 7.20 -8.20 2.78
N ASN A 72 5.94 -7.77 2.63
CA ASN A 72 4.86 -8.19 3.53
C ASN A 72 4.72 -9.72 3.54
N GLU A 73 4.65 -10.36 2.37
CA GLU A 73 4.52 -11.82 2.26
C GLU A 73 5.73 -12.57 2.85
N VAL A 74 6.95 -12.00 2.79
CA VAL A 74 8.14 -12.54 3.48
C VAL A 74 7.97 -12.50 5.00
N ILE A 75 7.48 -11.39 5.55
CA ILE A 75 7.27 -11.22 6.99
C ILE A 75 6.15 -12.14 7.47
N ASP A 76 5.01 -12.16 6.77
CA ASP A 76 3.87 -13.05 7.03
C ASP A 76 4.32 -14.52 7.03
N CYS A 77 5.16 -14.92 6.06
CA CYS A 77 5.69 -16.28 5.97
C CYS A 77 6.54 -16.66 7.19
N ILE A 78 7.33 -15.73 7.72
CA ILE A 78 8.17 -15.97 8.91
C ILE A 78 7.29 -16.12 10.16
N ILE A 79 6.27 -15.27 10.31
CA ILE A 79 5.37 -15.25 11.47
C ILE A 79 4.49 -16.51 11.49
N THR A 80 3.82 -16.80 10.37
CA THR A 80 2.85 -17.90 10.25
C THR A 80 3.51 -19.26 10.03
N LYS A 81 4.78 -19.28 9.63
CA LYS A 81 5.50 -20.48 9.19
C LYS A 81 4.81 -21.20 8.01
N SER A 82 4.06 -20.45 7.20
CA SER A 82 3.39 -20.94 6.01
C SER A 82 3.85 -20.18 4.77
N ILE A 83 3.97 -20.88 3.65
CA ILE A 83 4.37 -20.25 2.38
C ILE A 83 3.10 -19.85 1.62
N SER A 84 3.05 -18.59 1.20
CA SER A 84 1.97 -18.06 0.36
C SER A 84 2.02 -18.63 -1.06
N GLU A 85 0.85 -18.87 -1.66
CA GLU A 85 0.75 -19.27 -3.08
C GLU A 85 1.05 -18.10 -4.04
N LYS A 86 0.98 -16.85 -3.55
CA LYS A 86 1.12 -15.65 -4.39
C LYS A 86 2.57 -15.32 -4.74
N VAL A 87 3.49 -15.56 -3.81
CA VAL A 87 4.90 -15.15 -3.92
C VAL A 87 5.80 -16.36 -3.76
N GLN A 88 6.64 -16.62 -4.76
CA GLN A 88 7.61 -17.71 -4.70
C GLN A 88 8.83 -17.27 -3.90
N MET A 89 9.08 -17.93 -2.77
CA MET A 89 10.14 -17.55 -1.84
C MET A 89 11.23 -18.61 -1.75
N LYS A 90 12.48 -18.17 -1.67
CA LYS A 90 13.64 -19.02 -1.41
C LYS A 90 14.60 -18.34 -0.43
N SER A 91 14.86 -18.97 0.70
CA SER A 91 15.88 -18.52 1.65
C SER A 91 17.23 -19.18 1.38
N ASP A 92 18.30 -18.40 1.50
CA ASP A 92 19.68 -18.86 1.51
C ASP A 92 20.39 -18.32 2.76
N LYS A 93 20.76 -19.23 3.66
CA LYS A 93 21.40 -18.90 4.94
C LYS A 93 22.87 -18.52 4.76
N GLU A 94 23.54 -19.08 3.76
CA GLU A 94 24.97 -18.81 3.51
C GLU A 94 25.15 -17.39 2.99
N SER A 95 24.29 -16.97 2.06
CA SER A 95 24.27 -15.59 1.54
C SER A 95 23.42 -14.61 2.37
N ASN A 96 22.88 -15.04 3.52
CA ASN A 96 22.03 -14.22 4.40
C ASN A 96 20.91 -13.50 3.64
N THR A 97 20.20 -14.21 2.76
CA THR A 97 19.24 -13.62 1.83
C THR A 97 17.94 -14.41 1.78
N ILE A 98 16.82 -13.71 1.61
CA ILE A 98 15.56 -14.29 1.15
C ILE A 98 15.15 -13.62 -0.17
N THR A 99 14.91 -14.45 -1.17
CA THR A 99 14.50 -14.03 -2.51
C THR A 99 13.01 -14.28 -2.66
N ALA A 100 12.27 -13.28 -3.12
CA ALA A 100 10.84 -13.32 -3.37
C ALA A 100 10.56 -12.97 -4.83
N HIS A 101 9.87 -13.86 -5.54
CA HIS A 101 9.49 -13.68 -6.94
C HIS A 101 7.97 -13.49 -7.07
N TYR A 102 7.59 -12.38 -7.69
CA TYR A 102 6.20 -11.94 -7.89
C TYR A 102 6.10 -11.07 -9.14
N ASN A 103 5.04 -11.24 -9.94
CA ASN A 103 4.76 -10.39 -11.11
C ASN A 103 5.97 -10.21 -12.06
N ASN A 104 6.68 -11.30 -12.39
CA ASN A 104 7.91 -11.32 -13.20
C ASN A 104 9.07 -10.47 -12.65
N ARG A 105 9.04 -10.13 -11.37
CA ARG A 105 10.09 -9.41 -10.66
C ARG A 105 10.66 -10.27 -9.54
N THR A 106 11.94 -10.12 -9.29
CA THR A 106 12.65 -10.78 -8.20
C THR A 106 13.20 -9.72 -7.25
N PHE A 107 12.82 -9.84 -5.98
CA PHE A 107 13.33 -8.99 -4.91
C PHE A 107 14.17 -9.82 -3.95
N SER A 108 15.28 -9.25 -3.49
CA SER A 108 16.18 -9.87 -2.53
C SER A 108 16.21 -9.01 -1.27
N PHE A 109 16.02 -9.65 -0.12
CA PHE A 109 16.01 -9.01 1.18
C PHE A 109 17.02 -9.70 2.11
N PRO A 110 17.74 -8.95 2.97
CA PRO A 110 18.65 -9.58 3.95
C PRO A 110 17.87 -10.42 4.96
N LEU A 111 18.21 -11.70 5.08
CA LEU A 111 17.48 -12.67 5.93
C LEU A 111 17.46 -12.22 7.40
N ASN A 112 18.61 -11.82 7.94
CA ASN A 112 18.69 -11.34 9.33
C ASN A 112 17.81 -10.12 9.61
N GLN A 113 17.65 -9.21 8.64
CA GLN A 113 16.78 -8.05 8.80
C GLN A 113 15.30 -8.45 8.77
N CYS A 114 14.92 -9.37 7.87
CA CYS A 114 13.56 -9.90 7.82
C CYS A 114 13.20 -10.62 9.14
N LEU A 115 14.11 -11.43 9.67
CA LEU A 115 13.94 -12.09 10.98
C LEU A 115 13.81 -11.09 12.13
N GLN A 116 14.60 -10.01 12.11
CA GLN A 116 14.53 -8.96 13.13
C GLN A 116 13.19 -8.22 13.08
N VAL A 117 12.70 -7.89 11.89
CA VAL A 117 11.39 -7.23 11.69
C VAL A 117 10.26 -8.16 12.14
N ALA A 118 10.25 -9.41 11.66
CA ALA A 118 9.23 -10.39 12.00
C ALA A 118 9.15 -10.68 13.51
N LYS A 119 10.27 -10.60 14.23
CA LYS A 119 10.27 -10.72 15.70
C LYS A 119 9.39 -9.65 16.39
N GLY A 120 9.28 -8.45 15.80
CA GLY A 120 8.42 -7.39 16.31
C GLY A 120 6.93 -7.67 16.15
N TYR A 121 6.56 -8.61 15.27
CA TYR A 121 5.18 -8.98 14.95
C TYR A 121 4.91 -10.45 15.30
N GLN A 122 5.67 -10.99 16.25
CA GLN A 122 5.43 -12.36 16.72
C GLN A 122 3.99 -12.46 17.26
N GLU A 123 3.26 -13.48 16.84
CA GLU A 123 1.84 -13.70 17.17
C GLU A 123 0.85 -12.72 16.53
N ALA A 124 1.31 -11.83 15.64
CA ALA A 124 0.40 -11.04 14.84
C ALA A 124 -0.46 -11.94 13.94
N VAL A 125 -1.70 -11.51 13.71
CA VAL A 125 -2.55 -12.09 12.67
C VAL A 125 -2.35 -11.24 11.42
N PRO A 126 -1.73 -11.81 10.36
CA PRO A 126 -1.48 -11.05 9.14
C PRO A 126 -2.74 -10.94 8.28
N GLN A 127 -2.79 -9.91 7.42
CA GLN A 127 -3.78 -9.74 6.34
C GLN A 127 -5.23 -9.81 6.81
N VAL A 128 -5.58 -9.05 7.86
CA VAL A 128 -6.93 -9.06 8.46
C VAL A 128 -7.88 -8.16 7.67
N LEU A 129 -8.87 -8.77 7.02
CA LEU A 129 -9.96 -8.04 6.37
C LEU A 129 -10.78 -7.26 7.39
N THR A 130 -10.82 -5.94 7.22
CA THR A 130 -11.55 -5.01 8.08
C THR A 130 -12.59 -4.26 7.26
N LYS A 131 -13.77 -4.05 7.84
CA LYS A 131 -14.92 -3.41 7.19
C LYS A 131 -15.67 -2.49 8.14
N GLY A 132 -16.16 -1.37 7.63
CA GLY A 132 -17.03 -0.43 8.31
C GLY A 132 -18.16 0.05 7.40
N HIS A 133 -19.32 0.38 7.97
CA HIS A 133 -20.45 0.91 7.21
C HIS A 133 -20.64 2.40 7.51
N LEU A 134 -20.69 3.22 6.47
CA LEU A 134 -20.94 4.66 6.54
C LEU A 134 -22.31 4.96 5.95
N GLU A 135 -23.19 5.56 6.76
CA GLU A 135 -24.50 6.02 6.28
C GLU A 135 -24.36 7.37 5.57
N THR A 136 -24.80 7.44 4.32
CA THR A 136 -24.78 8.69 3.53
C THR A 136 -26.15 8.96 2.93
N LYS A 137 -26.40 10.20 2.49
CA LYS A 137 -27.63 10.57 1.76
C LYS A 137 -27.83 9.78 0.45
N TYR A 138 -26.77 9.18 -0.10
CA TYR A 138 -26.83 8.43 -1.35
C TYR A 138 -27.03 6.92 -1.14
N GLY A 139 -26.91 6.45 0.11
CA GLY A 139 -26.98 5.05 0.50
C GLY A 139 -25.83 4.67 1.43
N VAL A 140 -25.85 3.42 1.90
CA VAL A 140 -24.81 2.89 2.77
C VAL A 140 -23.56 2.56 1.95
N VAL A 141 -22.40 3.03 2.41
CA VAL A 141 -21.09 2.70 1.85
C VAL A 141 -20.41 1.70 2.78
N GLU A 142 -19.97 0.55 2.27
CA GLU A 142 -19.03 -0.32 2.99
C GLU A 142 -17.60 0.14 2.65
N LEU A 143 -16.91 0.70 3.64
CA LEU A 143 -15.48 0.98 3.57
C LEU A 143 -14.73 -0.26 4.04
N TYR A 144 -13.80 -0.76 3.24
CA TYR A 144 -13.05 -1.98 3.56
C TYR A 144 -11.56 -1.86 3.22
N GLY A 145 -10.75 -2.69 3.89
CA GLY A 145 -9.31 -2.76 3.71
C GLY A 145 -8.73 -3.97 4.42
N TYR A 146 -7.41 -4.14 4.27
CA TYR A 146 -6.67 -5.17 4.99
C TYR A 146 -5.70 -4.48 5.95
N ILE A 147 -5.66 -4.95 7.18
CA ILE A 147 -4.60 -4.65 8.13
C ILE A 147 -3.44 -5.60 7.79
N ASP A 148 -2.23 -5.06 7.67
CA ASP A 148 -1.05 -5.89 7.43
C ASP A 148 -0.82 -6.82 8.62
N GLU A 149 -0.66 -6.27 9.84
CA GLU A 149 -0.42 -7.06 11.06
C GLU A 149 -1.31 -6.59 12.21
N LEU A 150 -2.13 -7.51 12.75
CA LEU A 150 -2.95 -7.26 13.93
C LEU A 150 -2.35 -7.93 15.17
N LEU A 151 -1.89 -7.12 16.12
CA LEU A 151 -1.44 -7.55 17.45
C LEU A 151 -2.53 -7.24 18.51
N PRO A 152 -2.47 -7.85 19.71
CA PRO A 152 -3.50 -7.65 20.75
C PRO A 152 -3.76 -6.19 21.14
N LEU A 153 -2.73 -5.33 21.08
CA LEU A 153 -2.80 -3.92 21.49
C LEU A 153 -2.30 -2.95 20.41
N GLN A 154 -2.02 -3.44 19.20
CA GLN A 154 -1.40 -2.64 18.15
C GLN A 154 -1.87 -3.09 16.77
N ILE A 155 -2.07 -2.12 15.89
CA ILE A 155 -2.26 -2.32 14.45
C ILE A 155 -1.00 -1.83 13.77
N VAL A 156 -0.39 -2.66 12.93
CA VAL A 156 0.82 -2.30 12.20
C VAL A 156 0.56 -2.37 10.70
N ASP A 157 1.01 -1.33 10.01
CA ASP A 157 0.99 -1.18 8.56
C ASP A 157 2.45 -1.19 8.09
N ILE A 158 2.87 -2.25 7.41
CA ILE A 158 4.27 -2.43 7.01
C ILE A 158 4.51 -1.61 5.75
N LYS A 159 5.61 -0.85 5.73
CA LYS A 159 6.02 -0.05 4.58
C LYS A 159 7.47 -0.25 4.23
N THR A 160 7.70 -0.36 2.92
CA THR A 160 9.01 -0.15 2.31
C THR A 160 9.06 1.25 1.73
N THR A 161 10.19 1.93 1.89
CA THR A 161 10.40 3.27 1.34
C THR A 161 11.85 3.44 0.93
N SER A 162 12.09 4.12 -0.20
CA SER A 162 13.45 4.49 -0.63
C SER A 162 14.09 5.53 0.29
N LYS A 163 13.28 6.37 0.92
CA LYS A 163 13.71 7.41 1.87
C LYS A 163 12.67 7.63 2.96
N TYR A 164 13.13 7.70 4.20
CA TYR A 164 12.29 8.10 5.34
C TYR A 164 12.25 9.62 5.48
N SER A 165 11.07 10.15 5.78
CA SER A 165 10.85 11.52 6.21
C SER A 165 9.69 11.54 7.21
N ALA A 166 9.80 12.37 8.25
CA ALA A 166 8.72 12.52 9.23
C ALA A 166 7.43 12.95 8.52
N PHE A 167 6.29 12.38 8.94
CA PHE A 167 4.96 12.69 8.41
C PHE A 167 4.74 12.44 6.91
N LYS A 168 5.56 11.59 6.28
CA LYS A 168 5.49 11.29 4.84
C LYS A 168 4.09 10.91 4.34
N PHE A 169 3.31 10.24 5.19
CA PHE A 169 2.01 9.66 4.83
C PHE A 169 0.83 10.34 5.56
N LYS A 170 1.05 11.48 6.22
CA LYS A 170 0.06 12.13 7.08
C LYS A 170 -1.23 12.53 6.34
N ASP A 171 -1.13 12.84 5.06
CA ASP A 171 -2.26 13.29 4.24
C ASP A 171 -2.95 12.12 3.50
N ASN A 172 -2.54 10.87 3.76
CA ASN A 172 -3.15 9.70 3.15
C ASN A 172 -4.24 9.12 4.08
N TRP A 173 -5.39 8.79 3.52
CA TRP A 173 -6.52 8.16 4.20
C TRP A 173 -6.23 6.72 4.61
N GLN A 174 -5.27 6.05 3.97
CA GLN A 174 -4.84 4.72 4.38
C GLN A 174 -4.02 4.72 5.70
N HIS A 175 -3.48 5.86 6.15
CA HIS A 175 -2.41 5.92 7.17
C HIS A 175 -2.73 6.78 8.39
#